data_AF-A0A7V9ULN9-F1
#
_entry.id   AF-A0A7V9ULN9-F1
#
_cell.length_a   1.000
_cell.length_b   1.000
_cell.length_c   1.000
_cell.angle_alpha   90.00
_cell.angle_beta   90.00
_cell.angle_gamma   90.00
#
_symmetry.space_group_name_H-M   'P 1'
#
loop_
_entity.id
_entity.type
_entity.pdbx_description
1 polymer ?
#
loop_
_entity_poly.entity_id
_entity_poly.type
_entity_poly.pdbx_seq_one_letter_code
_entity_poly.pdbx_strand_id
1 'polypeptide(L)'
;MLNNCPSSGKDVNGNFCDRIEVSAGFFRSPEFQDRGYFIYRFYSLVGKIPLYDEFMPDLAKVSGFLSTQQLEANKAAFVNEFMTRQDYQTRYGSISDSSAYVTALLQTVGLPNHPGKAGWIAGLTNGSLTRAQVLRSLVESGEVYQKYYNEAFVIMMQYFGYLRRSADISYLQWIGTINGTGDYRVMINGFLNSAEYRQRFVP
;
A
#
# COMPACT_ATOMS: atom_id res chain seq x y z
N MET A 1 17.52 14.14 9.77
CA MET A 1 18.29 14.71 10.90
C MET A 1 18.55 13.57 11.88
N LEU A 2 19.78 13.09 12.00
CA LEU A 2 20.15 11.96 12.89
C LEU A 2 21.20 12.35 13.94
N ASN A 3 21.56 13.64 14.01
CA ASN A 3 22.72 14.13 14.74
C ASN A 3 22.45 14.44 16.22
N ASN A 4 21.20 14.36 16.68
CA ASN A 4 20.80 14.67 18.06
C ASN A 4 20.29 13.45 18.84
N CYS A 5 20.59 12.23 18.39
CA CYS A 5 20.19 11.05 19.13
C CYS A 5 21.21 10.59 20.16
N PRO A 6 20.85 10.48 21.46
CA PRO A 6 21.72 9.85 22.45
C PRO A 6 21.95 8.37 22.14
N SER A 7 23.06 7.80 22.59
CA SER A 7 23.42 6.38 22.42
C SER A 7 22.39 5.39 22.99
N SER A 8 21.45 5.86 23.81
CA SER A 8 20.29 5.12 24.32
C SER A 8 19.21 4.86 23.26
N GLY A 9 19.29 5.52 22.09
CA GLY A 9 18.30 5.41 21.03
C GLY A 9 16.96 6.09 21.36
N LYS A 10 16.88 6.92 22.40
CA LYS A 10 15.69 7.69 22.80
C LYS A 10 16.01 9.18 23.03
N ASP A 11 15.11 10.07 22.63
CA ASP A 11 15.19 11.51 22.86
C ASP A 11 14.92 11.89 24.34
N VAL A 12 15.02 13.18 24.64
CA VAL A 12 14.78 13.74 25.99
C VAL A 12 13.35 13.55 26.50
N ASN A 13 12.41 13.20 25.63
CA ASN A 13 11.00 12.94 25.94
C ASN A 13 10.69 11.44 26.02
N GLY A 14 11.69 10.56 25.87
CA GLY A 14 11.54 9.11 25.91
C GLY A 14 11.08 8.48 24.59
N ASN A 15 10.95 9.26 23.51
CA ASN A 15 10.63 8.73 22.18
C ASN A 15 11.87 8.09 21.57
N PHE A 16 11.70 6.97 20.85
CA PHE A 16 12.82 6.42 20.09
C PHE A 16 13.29 7.44 19.04
N CYS A 17 14.60 7.52 18.83
CA CYS A 17 15.21 8.45 17.91
C CYS A 17 16.27 7.73 17.03
N ASP A 18 16.15 6.41 16.96
CA ASP A 18 16.99 5.58 16.13
C ASP A 18 16.62 5.67 14.64
N ARG A 19 17.49 5.11 13.79
CA ARG A 19 17.27 5.07 12.33
C ARG A 19 15.96 4.39 11.96
N ILE A 20 15.50 3.46 12.79
CA ILE A 20 14.22 2.79 12.66
C ILE A 20 13.07 3.78 12.80
N GLU A 21 13.04 4.59 13.86
CA GLU A 21 11.95 5.54 14.08
C GLU A 21 11.95 6.68 13.06
N VAL A 22 13.13 7.18 12.69
CA VAL A 22 13.25 8.20 11.65
C VAL A 22 12.76 7.66 10.30
N SER A 23 13.12 6.42 9.95
CA SER A 23 12.64 5.79 8.72
C SER A 23 11.14 5.48 8.79
N ALA A 24 10.65 4.97 9.92
CA ALA A 24 9.22 4.72 10.15
C ALA A 24 8.41 6.02 10.06
N GLY A 25 8.93 7.14 10.56
CA GLY A 25 8.33 8.46 10.41
C GLY A 25 8.18 8.88 8.95
N PHE A 26 9.17 8.58 8.10
CA PHE A 26 9.08 8.84 6.65
C PHE A 26 7.99 7.99 5.98
N PHE A 27 7.91 6.69 6.25
CA PHE A 27 6.85 5.84 5.67
C PHE A 27 5.45 6.13 6.24
N ARG A 28 5.37 6.72 7.44
CA ARG A 28 4.13 7.24 8.04
C ARG A 28 3.79 8.67 7.60
N SER A 29 4.63 9.31 6.78
CA SER A 29 4.36 10.66 6.33
C SER A 29 3.09 10.70 5.45
N PRO A 30 2.27 11.75 5.56
CA PRO A 30 1.09 11.92 4.70
C PRO A 30 1.43 11.82 3.22
N GLU A 31 2.61 12.29 2.80
CA GLU A 31 3.07 12.23 1.42
C GLU A 31 3.27 10.79 0.93
N PHE A 32 3.88 9.94 1.77
CA PHE A 32 4.06 8.53 1.41
C PHE A 32 2.75 7.74 1.45
N GLN A 33 1.85 8.09 2.37
CA GLN A 33 0.51 7.50 2.45
C GLN A 33 -0.37 7.89 1.28
N ASP A 34 -0.34 9.16 0.86
CA ASP A 34 -1.16 9.65 -0.25
C ASP A 34 -0.67 9.14 -1.61
N ARG A 35 0.63 8.85 -1.74
CA ARG A 35 1.25 8.42 -3.00
C ARG A 35 1.52 6.92 -3.04
N GLY A 36 2.38 6.43 -2.15
CA GLY A 36 2.82 5.04 -2.17
C GLY A 36 1.73 4.06 -1.77
N TYR A 37 0.96 4.37 -0.73
CA TYR A 37 -0.11 3.47 -0.32
C TYR A 37 -1.29 3.51 -1.29
N PHE A 38 -1.51 4.65 -1.95
CA PHE A 38 -2.50 4.74 -3.02
C PHE A 38 -2.19 3.72 -4.12
N ILE A 39 -0.97 3.71 -4.66
CA ILE A 39 -0.53 2.72 -5.65
C ILE A 39 -0.66 1.30 -5.10
N TYR A 40 -0.20 1.05 -3.87
CA TYR A 40 -0.30 -0.28 -3.25
C TYR A 40 -1.74 -0.82 -3.21
N ARG A 41 -2.70 0.04 -2.82
CA ARG A 41 -4.12 -0.33 -2.75
C ARG A 41 -4.68 -0.72 -4.13
N PHE A 42 -4.18 -0.19 -5.25
CA PHE A 42 -4.60 -0.67 -6.58
C PHE A 42 -4.19 -2.12 -6.84
N TYR A 43 -2.98 -2.52 -6.47
CA TYR A 43 -2.55 -3.92 -6.61
C TYR A 43 -3.42 -4.87 -5.76
N SER A 44 -3.89 -4.40 -4.60
CA SER A 44 -4.84 -5.16 -3.78
C SER A 44 -6.19 -5.41 -4.48
N LEU A 45 -6.61 -4.54 -5.40
CA LEU A 45 -7.85 -4.71 -6.18
C LEU A 45 -7.78 -5.90 -7.14
N VAL A 46 -6.58 -6.32 -7.56
CA VAL A 46 -6.40 -7.54 -8.36
C VAL A 46 -5.95 -8.72 -7.50
N GLY A 47 -5.86 -8.52 -6.18
CA GLY A 47 -5.44 -9.55 -5.23
C GLY A 47 -3.96 -9.92 -5.35
N LYS A 48 -3.15 -9.03 -5.94
CA LYS A 48 -1.71 -9.24 -6.14
C LYS A 48 -0.94 -8.37 -5.16
N ILE A 49 0.15 -8.92 -4.63
CA ILE A 49 1.14 -8.13 -3.90
C ILE A 49 2.09 -7.53 -4.94
N PRO A 50 2.29 -6.20 -4.95
CA PRO A 50 3.20 -5.58 -5.88
C PRO A 50 4.62 -6.16 -5.75
N LEU A 51 5.25 -6.45 -6.88
CA LEU A 51 6.68 -6.76 -6.92
C LEU A 51 7.47 -5.44 -6.92
N TYR A 52 8.70 -5.46 -6.38
CA TYR A 52 9.53 -4.25 -6.30
C TYR A 52 9.74 -3.62 -7.68
N ASP A 53 10.07 -4.43 -8.69
CA ASP A 53 10.36 -3.97 -10.05
C ASP A 53 9.12 -3.40 -10.76
N GLU A 54 7.92 -3.86 -10.40
CA GLU A 54 6.65 -3.35 -10.95
C GLU A 54 6.20 -2.08 -10.21
N PHE A 55 6.42 -2.02 -8.90
CA PHE A 55 5.92 -0.95 -8.06
C PHE A 55 6.77 0.31 -8.11
N MET A 56 8.10 0.19 -8.13
CA MET A 56 9.00 1.34 -8.16
C MET A 56 8.77 2.29 -9.34
N PRO A 57 8.57 1.83 -10.59
CA PRO A 57 8.25 2.74 -11.70
C PRO A 57 6.88 3.40 -11.53
N ASP A 58 5.89 2.71 -10.95
CA ASP A 58 4.57 3.30 -10.70
C ASP A 58 4.61 4.33 -9.56
N LEU A 59 5.37 4.05 -8.50
CA LEU A 59 5.67 5.02 -7.45
C LEU A 59 6.41 6.23 -8.01
N ALA A 60 7.34 6.04 -8.94
CA ALA A 60 8.09 7.13 -9.59
C ALA A 60 7.16 8.13 -10.31
N LYS A 61 6.05 7.65 -10.91
CA LYS A 61 5.05 8.51 -11.59
C LYS A 61 4.31 9.44 -10.63
N VAL A 62 4.10 9.01 -9.38
CA VAL A 62 3.37 9.79 -8.36
C VAL A 62 4.30 10.42 -7.32
N SER A 63 5.61 10.17 -7.39
CA SER A 63 6.63 10.73 -6.49
C SER A 63 7.43 11.84 -7.18
N GLY A 64 8.18 12.61 -6.39
CA GLY A 64 8.94 13.78 -6.86
C GLY A 64 8.24 15.12 -6.65
N PHE A 65 8.86 16.18 -7.17
CA PHE A 65 8.39 17.56 -7.09
C PHE A 65 7.22 17.81 -8.04
N LEU A 66 6.06 17.27 -7.68
CA LEU A 66 4.81 17.46 -8.40
C LEU A 66 3.94 18.47 -7.64
N SER A 67 3.33 19.41 -8.37
CA SER A 67 2.25 20.22 -7.83
C SER A 67 1.02 19.34 -7.54
N THR A 68 0.10 19.83 -6.70
CA THR A 68 -1.15 19.10 -6.40
C THR A 68 -1.92 18.73 -7.66
N GLN A 69 -1.94 19.62 -8.66
CA GLN A 69 -2.63 19.39 -9.92
C GLN A 69 -1.94 18.33 -10.78
N GLN A 70 -0.60 18.32 -10.82
CA GLN A 70 0.17 17.28 -11.51
C GLN A 70 0.02 15.92 -10.83
N LEU A 71 0.03 15.89 -9.50
CA LEU A 71 -0.16 14.65 -8.74
C LEU A 71 -1.53 14.03 -9.05
N GLU A 72 -2.59 14.84 -9.03
CA GLU A 72 -3.94 14.37 -9.33
C GLU A 72 -4.08 13.89 -10.79
N ALA A 73 -3.47 14.60 -11.75
CA ALA A 73 -3.42 14.16 -13.13
C ALA A 73 -2.67 12.83 -13.28
N ASN A 74 -1.54 12.66 -12.60
CA ASN A 74 -0.75 11.42 -12.62
C ASN A 74 -1.50 10.26 -11.97
N LYS A 75 -2.21 10.49 -10.85
CA LYS A 75 -3.08 9.49 -10.22
C LYS A 75 -4.16 9.03 -11.19
N ALA A 76 -4.86 9.97 -11.85
CA ALA A 76 -5.90 9.65 -12.83
C ALA A 76 -5.34 8.87 -14.03
N ALA A 77 -4.18 9.28 -14.55
CA ALA A 77 -3.48 8.57 -15.62
C ALA A 77 -3.10 7.14 -15.20
N PHE A 78 -2.60 6.97 -13.98
CA PHE A 78 -2.28 5.66 -13.41
C PHE A 78 -3.52 4.76 -13.31
N VAL A 79 -4.67 5.27 -12.86
CA VAL A 79 -5.91 4.47 -12.83
C VAL A 79 -6.29 3.98 -14.22
N ASN A 80 -6.21 4.86 -15.22
CA ASN A 80 -6.50 4.48 -16.61
C ASN A 80 -5.53 3.43 -17.13
N GLU A 81 -4.23 3.61 -16.90
CA GLU A 81 -3.21 2.62 -17.27
C GLU A 81 -3.44 1.29 -16.54
N PHE A 82 -3.75 1.31 -15.25
CA PHE A 82 -4.00 0.12 -14.44
C PHE A 82 -5.16 -0.71 -15.00
N MET A 83 -6.23 -0.05 -15.47
CA MET A 83 -7.35 -0.73 -16.13
C MET A 83 -6.98 -1.39 -17.46
N THR A 84 -5.89 -0.96 -18.12
CA THR A 84 -5.40 -1.62 -19.34
C THR A 84 -4.51 -2.83 -19.07
N ARG A 85 -4.06 -3.04 -17.83
CA ARG A 85 -3.19 -4.17 -17.47
C ARG A 85 -3.89 -5.50 -17.63
N GLN A 86 -3.13 -6.51 -18.04
CA GLN A 86 -3.63 -7.87 -18.23
C GLN A 86 -4.27 -8.44 -16.95
N ASP A 87 -3.69 -8.17 -15.79
CA ASP A 87 -4.21 -8.62 -14.49
C ASP A 87 -5.64 -8.09 -14.25
N TYR A 88 -5.87 -6.82 -14.56
CA TYR A 88 -7.19 -6.20 -14.43
C TYR A 88 -8.16 -6.72 -15.50
N GLN A 89 -7.72 -6.78 -16.77
CA GLN A 89 -8.56 -7.24 -17.89
C GLN A 89 -9.00 -8.69 -17.74
N THR A 90 -8.10 -9.57 -17.28
CA THR A 90 -8.39 -10.99 -17.06
C THR A 90 -9.49 -11.17 -16.00
N ARG A 91 -9.54 -10.30 -15.00
CA ARG A 91 -10.41 -10.43 -13.85
C ARG A 91 -11.73 -9.67 -13.98
N TYR A 92 -11.70 -8.52 -14.65
CA TYR A 92 -12.81 -7.58 -14.72
C TYR A 92 -13.22 -7.19 -16.14
N GLY A 93 -12.39 -7.46 -17.14
CA GLY A 93 -12.63 -7.06 -18.53
C GLY A 93 -13.85 -7.73 -19.15
N SER A 94 -14.14 -8.98 -18.78
CA SER A 94 -15.32 -9.73 -19.25
C SER A 94 -16.61 -9.41 -18.49
N ILE A 95 -16.53 -8.68 -17.37
CA ILE A 95 -17.70 -8.37 -16.55
C ILE A 95 -18.38 -7.12 -17.13
N SER A 96 -19.52 -7.31 -17.77
CA SER A 96 -20.35 -6.23 -18.31
C SER A 96 -21.31 -5.66 -17.26
N ASP A 97 -21.81 -6.49 -16.34
CA ASP A 97 -22.76 -6.09 -15.31
C ASP A 97 -22.10 -5.28 -14.18
N SER A 98 -22.66 -4.10 -13.90
CA SER A 98 -22.16 -3.17 -12.88
C SER A 98 -22.18 -3.74 -11.46
N SER A 99 -23.20 -4.54 -11.13
CA SER A 99 -23.35 -5.17 -9.80
C SER A 99 -22.34 -6.29 -9.59
N ALA A 100 -22.17 -7.14 -10.61
CA ALA A 100 -21.18 -8.20 -10.63
C ALA A 100 -19.76 -7.63 -10.56
N TYR A 101 -19.48 -6.54 -11.29
CA TYR A 101 -18.17 -5.88 -11.28
C TYR A 101 -17.81 -5.34 -9.89
N VAL A 102 -18.70 -4.56 -9.26
CA VAL A 102 -18.46 -4.04 -7.91
C VAL A 102 -18.36 -5.17 -6.88
N THR A 103 -19.18 -6.21 -7.01
CA THR A 103 -19.12 -7.37 -6.11
C THR A 103 -17.79 -8.11 -6.24
N ALA A 104 -17.31 -8.34 -7.46
CA ALA A 104 -16.02 -9.00 -7.71
C ALA A 104 -14.85 -8.17 -7.14
N LEU A 105 -14.85 -6.84 -7.30
CA LEU A 105 -13.85 -5.96 -6.69
C LEU A 105 -13.83 -6.12 -5.17
N LEU A 106 -15.00 -5.99 -4.54
CA LEU A 106 -15.13 -6.08 -3.09
C LEU A 106 -14.76 -7.45 -2.53
N GLN A 107 -15.05 -8.53 -3.25
CA GLN A 107 -14.62 -9.87 -2.87
C GLN A 107 -13.09 -10.01 -2.87
N THR A 108 -12.42 -9.41 -3.84
CA THR A 108 -10.94 -9.45 -3.97
C THR A 108 -10.24 -8.74 -2.84
N VAL A 109 -10.76 -7.56 -2.53
CA VAL A 109 -10.33 -6.73 -1.40
C VAL A 109 -10.73 -7.37 -0.07
N GLY A 110 -11.59 -8.40 -0.08
CA GLY A 110 -12.11 -9.08 1.09
C GLY A 110 -12.97 -8.16 1.97
N LEU A 111 -13.73 -7.26 1.35
CA LEU A 111 -14.71 -6.36 1.98
C LEU A 111 -16.08 -6.48 1.28
N PRO A 112 -16.72 -7.67 1.28
CA PRO A 112 -17.95 -7.90 0.53
C PRO A 112 -19.14 -7.01 0.95
N ASN A 113 -19.14 -6.52 2.20
CA ASN A 113 -20.22 -5.74 2.81
C ASN A 113 -19.90 -4.23 2.89
N HIS A 114 -19.07 -3.72 1.98
CA HIS A 114 -18.70 -2.30 2.00
C HIS A 114 -19.93 -1.38 1.87
N PRO A 115 -20.08 -0.35 2.73
CA PRO A 115 -21.27 0.52 2.72
C PRO A 115 -21.44 1.29 1.40
N GLY A 116 -20.32 1.62 0.74
CA GLY A 116 -20.30 2.26 -0.59
C GLY A 116 -20.79 1.39 -1.76
N LYS A 117 -21.00 0.08 -1.56
CA LYS A 117 -21.37 -0.86 -2.64
C LYS A 117 -22.61 -0.41 -3.42
N ALA A 118 -23.70 -0.07 -2.72
CA ALA A 118 -24.95 0.30 -3.36
C ALA A 118 -24.81 1.60 -4.20
N GLY A 119 -24.05 2.57 -3.68
CA GLY A 119 -23.81 3.84 -4.38
C GLY A 119 -22.99 3.68 -5.65
N TRP A 120 -21.95 2.85 -5.63
CA TRP A 120 -21.15 2.56 -6.82
C TRP A 120 -21.92 1.80 -7.89
N ILE A 121 -22.75 0.83 -7.48
CA ILE A 121 -23.60 0.09 -8.42
C ILE A 121 -24.60 1.05 -9.07
N ALA A 122 -25.29 1.87 -8.29
CA ALA A 122 -26.23 2.86 -8.82
C ALA A 122 -25.55 3.86 -9.76
N GLY A 123 -24.35 4.36 -9.41
CA GLY A 123 -23.60 5.30 -10.23
C GLY A 123 -23.11 4.71 -11.56
N LEU A 124 -22.66 3.45 -11.56
CA LEU A 124 -22.28 2.75 -12.80
C LEU A 124 -23.50 2.43 -13.67
N THR A 125 -24.61 2.01 -13.08
CA THR A 125 -25.85 1.70 -13.82
C THR A 125 -26.46 2.95 -14.44
N ASN A 126 -26.42 4.09 -13.73
CA ASN A 126 -26.93 5.37 -14.23
C ASN A 126 -25.95 6.11 -15.16
N GLY A 127 -24.73 5.58 -15.33
CA GLY A 127 -23.67 6.22 -16.14
C GLY A 127 -23.12 7.51 -15.54
N SER A 128 -23.42 7.83 -14.27
CA SER A 128 -22.89 9.01 -13.58
C SER A 128 -21.46 8.80 -13.07
N LEU A 129 -21.06 7.54 -12.88
CA LEU A 129 -19.70 7.16 -12.51
C LEU A 129 -19.09 6.25 -13.58
N THR A 130 -17.81 6.46 -13.84
CA THR A 130 -16.97 5.55 -14.64
C THR A 130 -16.38 4.46 -13.76
N ARG A 131 -15.95 3.34 -14.36
CA ARG A 131 -15.22 2.28 -13.65
C ARG A 131 -13.96 2.82 -12.95
N ALA A 132 -13.25 3.75 -13.60
CA ALA A 132 -12.08 4.43 -13.02
C ALA A 132 -12.42 5.17 -11.71
N GLN A 133 -13.52 5.93 -11.71
CA GLN A 133 -13.97 6.66 -10.52
C GLN A 133 -14.37 5.71 -9.39
N VAL A 134 -15.07 4.62 -9.70
CA VAL A 134 -15.41 3.60 -8.69
C VAL A 134 -14.16 2.94 -8.10
N LEU A 135 -13.18 2.57 -8.93
CA LEU A 135 -11.92 2.01 -8.46
C LEU A 135 -11.20 2.98 -7.52
N ARG A 136 -11.13 4.25 -7.93
CA ARG A 136 -10.52 5.32 -7.13
C ARG A 136 -11.25 5.51 -5.79
N SER A 137 -12.57 5.64 -5.80
CA SER A 137 -13.36 5.78 -4.58
C SER A 137 -13.27 4.57 -3.66
N LEU A 138 -13.08 3.36 -4.20
CA LEU A 138 -12.87 2.16 -3.41
C LEU A 138 -11.50 2.17 -2.73
N VAL A 139 -10.41 2.51 -3.44
CA VAL A 139 -9.06 2.54 -2.82
C VAL A 139 -8.86 3.71 -1.87
N GLU A 140 -9.64 4.78 -2.02
CA GLU A 140 -9.66 5.94 -1.12
C GLU A 140 -10.64 5.73 0.05
N SER A 141 -11.40 4.62 0.09
CA SER A 141 -12.31 4.35 1.19
C SER A 141 -11.56 4.07 2.49
N GLY A 142 -12.14 4.51 3.61
CA GLY A 142 -11.53 4.35 4.93
C GLY A 142 -11.33 2.88 5.31
N GLU A 143 -12.22 2.00 4.87
CA GLU A 143 -12.19 0.57 5.14
C GLU A 143 -11.03 -0.12 4.42
N VAL A 144 -10.82 0.18 3.13
CA VAL A 144 -9.68 -0.33 2.37
C VAL A 144 -8.38 0.28 2.89
N TYR A 145 -8.41 1.58 3.19
CA TYR A 145 -7.29 2.29 3.80
C TYR A 145 -6.83 1.57 5.06
N GLN A 146 -7.71 1.38 6.05
CA GLN A 146 -7.36 0.75 7.33
C GLN A 146 -6.90 -0.70 7.15
N LYS A 147 -7.56 -1.47 6.28
CA LYS A 147 -7.22 -2.87 6.05
C LYS A 147 -5.82 -3.07 5.50
N TYR A 148 -5.46 -2.30 4.48
CA TYR A 148 -4.16 -2.42 3.81
C TYR A 148 -3.10 -1.49 4.37
N TYR A 149 -3.42 -0.62 5.34
CA TYR A 149 -2.46 0.31 5.94
C TYR A 149 -1.27 -0.43 6.55
N ASN A 150 -1.53 -1.40 7.42
CA ASN A 150 -0.48 -2.15 8.10
C ASN A 150 0.33 -2.97 7.10
N GLU A 151 -0.32 -3.65 6.16
CA GLU A 151 0.33 -4.45 5.13
C GLU A 151 1.22 -3.60 4.20
N ALA A 152 0.69 -2.48 3.69
CA ALA A 152 1.45 -1.54 2.88
C ALA A 152 2.63 -0.97 3.66
N PHE A 153 2.46 -0.64 4.95
CA PHE A 153 3.56 -0.17 5.79
C PHE A 153 4.68 -1.19 5.88
N VAL A 154 4.35 -2.45 6.17
CA VAL A 154 5.34 -3.55 6.24
C VAL A 154 6.08 -3.70 4.92
N ILE A 155 5.35 -3.74 3.81
CA ILE A 155 5.94 -3.97 2.48
C ILE A 155 6.78 -2.78 2.03
N MET A 156 6.27 -1.56 2.15
CA MET A 156 7.00 -0.35 1.77
C MET A 156 8.25 -0.15 2.61
N MET A 157 8.15 -0.35 3.93
CA MET A 157 9.24 -0.07 4.85
C MET A 157 10.31 -1.17 4.84
N GLN A 158 9.91 -2.44 5.03
CA GLN A 158 10.85 -3.56 5.12
C GLN A 158 11.39 -3.98 3.77
N TYR A 159 10.47 -4.26 2.85
CA TYR A 159 10.82 -4.94 1.62
C TYR A 159 11.31 -3.94 0.57
N PHE A 160 10.61 -2.83 0.37
CA PHE A 160 11.00 -1.87 -0.67
C PHE A 160 12.04 -0.86 -0.16
N GLY A 161 11.91 -0.41 1.09
CA GLY A 161 12.83 0.52 1.73
C GLY A 161 14.19 -0.12 2.05
N TYR A 162 14.19 -1.11 2.97
CA TYR A 162 15.44 -1.72 3.44
C TYR A 162 16.02 -2.73 2.47
N LEU A 163 15.21 -3.66 1.94
CA LEU A 163 15.71 -4.77 1.13
C LEU A 163 15.77 -4.50 -0.37
N ARG A 164 14.99 -3.52 -0.85
CA ARG A 164 14.77 -3.27 -2.28
C ARG A 164 14.39 -4.54 -3.04
N ARG A 165 13.49 -5.34 -2.45
CA ARG A 165 13.06 -6.64 -2.97
C ARG A 165 11.54 -6.79 -2.80
N SER A 166 10.93 -7.61 -3.65
CA SER A 166 9.54 -8.07 -3.52
C SER A 166 9.28 -8.81 -2.20
N ALA A 167 8.08 -8.65 -1.64
CA ALA A 167 7.68 -9.35 -0.41
C ALA A 167 7.64 -10.87 -0.59
N ASP A 168 8.10 -11.60 0.41
CA ASP A 168 8.05 -13.06 0.52
C ASP A 168 6.96 -13.49 1.50
N ILE A 169 6.50 -14.74 1.46
CA ILE A 169 5.36 -15.24 2.25
C ILE A 169 5.45 -14.95 3.77
N SER A 170 6.65 -14.72 4.29
CA SER A 170 6.92 -14.29 5.67
C SER A 170 6.20 -12.99 6.05
N TYR A 171 5.80 -12.15 5.08
CA TYR A 171 5.03 -10.92 5.33
C TYR A 171 3.71 -11.17 6.08
N LEU A 172 3.08 -12.35 5.91
CA LEU A 172 1.84 -12.71 6.60
C LEU A 172 2.03 -12.84 8.12
N GLN A 173 3.19 -13.34 8.56
CA GLN A 173 3.54 -13.44 9.99
C GLN A 173 3.76 -12.06 10.60
N TRP A 174 4.35 -11.14 9.84
CA TRP A 174 4.53 -9.74 10.25
C TRP A 174 3.20 -9.00 10.36
N ILE A 175 2.26 -9.24 9.43
CA ILE A 175 0.89 -8.70 9.53
C ILE A 175 0.19 -9.20 10.80
N GLY A 176 0.32 -10.49 11.13
CA GLY A 176 -0.23 -11.04 12.37
C GLY A 176 0.36 -10.37 13.62
N THR A 177 1.69 -10.17 13.61
CA THR A 177 2.41 -9.53 14.72
C THR A 177 2.02 -8.07 14.88
N ILE A 178 1.95 -7.29 13.79
CA ILE A 178 1.63 -5.86 13.86
C ILE A 178 0.15 -5.61 14.22
N ASN A 179 -0.78 -6.45 13.73
CA ASN A 179 -2.19 -6.36 14.11
C ASN A 179 -2.42 -6.73 15.58
N GLY A 180 -1.60 -7.63 16.15
CA GLY A 180 -1.72 -8.03 17.55
C GLY A 180 -1.01 -7.10 18.54
N THR A 181 0.18 -6.61 18.20
CA THR A 181 1.06 -5.88 19.13
C THR A 181 1.25 -4.40 18.79
N GLY A 182 0.99 -3.99 17.55
CA GLY A 182 1.30 -2.65 17.05
C GLY A 182 2.80 -2.33 17.00
N ASP A 183 3.67 -3.28 17.38
CA ASP A 183 5.10 -3.01 17.55
C ASP A 183 5.88 -3.33 16.27
N TYR A 184 6.03 -2.30 15.42
CA TYR A 184 6.84 -2.36 14.20
C TYR A 184 8.33 -2.60 14.49
N ARG A 185 8.81 -2.38 15.72
CA ARG A 185 10.21 -2.61 16.11
C ARG A 185 10.49 -4.09 16.33
N VAL A 186 9.51 -4.83 16.87
CA VAL A 186 9.60 -6.30 16.98
C VAL A 186 9.72 -6.92 15.59
N MET A 187 9.00 -6.39 14.60
CA MET A 187 9.15 -6.81 13.21
C MET A 187 10.56 -6.54 12.67
N ILE A 188 11.11 -5.33 12.88
CA ILE A 188 12.45 -4.98 12.40
C ILE A 188 13.52 -5.84 13.10
N ASN A 189 13.39 -6.05 14.41
CA ASN A 189 14.31 -6.91 15.15
C ASN A 189 14.19 -8.37 14.73
N GLY A 190 12.98 -8.87 14.50
CA GLY A 190 12.76 -10.21 13.99
C GLY A 190 13.29 -10.40 12.56
N PHE A 191 13.23 -9.35 11.75
CA PHE A 191 13.84 -9.33 10.41
C PHE A 191 15.38 -9.26 10.45
N LEU A 192 15.97 -8.37 11.26
CA LEU A 192 17.43 -8.28 11.47
C LEU A 192 18.02 -9.57 12.04
N ASN A 193 17.26 -10.28 12.89
CA ASN A 193 17.64 -11.57 13.44
C ASN A 193 17.25 -12.76 12.54
N SER A 194 16.54 -12.53 11.43
CA SER A 194 16.18 -13.58 10.48
C SER A 194 17.45 -14.20 9.88
N ALA A 195 17.37 -15.51 9.59
CA ALA A 195 18.44 -16.23 8.89
C ALA A 195 18.76 -15.60 7.52
N GLU A 196 17.80 -14.93 6.88
CA GLU A 196 17.94 -14.30 5.57
C GLU A 196 18.80 -13.03 5.61
N TYR A 197 18.73 -12.24 6.70
CA TYR A 197 19.65 -11.11 6.92
C TYR A 197 21.06 -11.61 7.26
N ARG A 198 21.16 -12.66 8.09
CA ARG A 198 22.44 -13.30 8.43
C ARG A 198 23.13 -13.89 7.19
N GLN A 199 22.42 -14.56 6.30
CA GLN A 199 23.01 -15.13 5.07
C GLN A 199 23.48 -14.07 4.06
N ARG A 200 22.97 -12.83 4.12
CA ARG A 200 23.33 -11.76 3.17
C ARG A 200 24.39 -10.79 3.70
N PHE A 201 24.48 -10.62 5.03
CA PHE A 201 25.34 -9.60 5.64
C PHE A 201 26.29 -10.12 6.73
N VAL A 202 26.26 -11.42 7.05
CA VAL A 202 27.27 -12.04 7.91
C VAL A 202 28.11 -12.99 7.03
N PRO A 203 29.45 -12.86 6.99
CA PRO A 203 30.34 -13.76 6.26
C PRO A 203 30.22 -15.23 6.72
#